data_AF-A0A401TSG5-F1
#
_entry.id   AF-A0A401TSG5-F1
#
_cell.length_a   1.000
_cell.length_b   1.000
_cell.length_c   1.000
_cell.angle_alpha   90.00
_cell.angle_beta   90.00
_cell.angle_gamma   90.00
#
_symmetry.space_group_name_H-M   'P 1'
#
loop_
_entity.id
_entity.type
_entity.pdbx_description
1 polymer ?
#
loop_
_entity_poly.entity_id
_entity_poly.type
_entity_poly.pdbx_seq_one_letter_code
_entity_poly.pdbx_strand_id
1 'polypeptide(L)' 'MPLQNRVTPTGEIVASEHRGTFTGNRGIIHDPATRTLLNKRWSSPAWLTCVCEFRGRRREVMRRQSWTE' A
#
# COMPACT_ATOMS: atom_id res chain seq x y z
N MET A 1 -2.32 9.78 -12.43
CA MET A 1 -1.13 10.03 -11.60
C MET A 1 -0.99 8.89 -10.59
N PRO A 2 0.23 8.40 -10.32
CA PRO A 2 0.43 7.30 -9.38
C PRO A 2 0.10 7.72 -7.94
N LEU A 3 -0.40 6.76 -7.14
CA LEU A 3 -0.61 6.95 -5.70
C LEU A 3 0.70 6.76 -4.94
N GLN A 4 0.80 7.36 -3.75
CA GLN A 4 1.95 7.19 -2.86
C GLN A 4 1.87 5.84 -2.12
N ASN A 5 2.14 4.74 -2.83
CA ASN A 5 2.03 3.37 -2.34
C ASN A 5 3.16 2.44 -2.79
N ARG A 6 4.32 2.99 -3.16
CA ARG A 6 5.55 2.23 -3.43
C ARG A 6 6.55 2.44 -2.33
N VAL A 7 7.31 1.40 -1.98
CA VAL A 7 8.28 1.46 -0.87
C VAL A 7 9.68 1.34 -1.44
N THR A 8 10.54 2.30 -1.12
CA THR A 8 11.98 2.25 -1.44
C THR A 8 12.71 1.29 -0.50
N PRO A 9 13.95 0.87 -0.81
CA PRO A 9 14.75 0.04 0.11
C PRO A 9 14.97 0.68 1.49
N THR A 10 14.98 2.02 1.57
CA THR A 10 15.10 2.78 2.83
C THR A 10 13.77 2.93 3.57
N GLY A 11 12.68 2.38 3.02
CA GLY A 11 11.37 2.34 3.66
C GLY A 11 10.46 3.54 3.37
N GLU A 12 10.93 4.51 2.58
CA GLU A 12 10.17 5.68 2.14
C GLU A 12 9.00 5.24 1.25
N ILE A 13 7.84 5.86 1.45
CA ILE A 13 6.66 5.61 0.62
C ILE A 13 6.58 6.70 -0.44
N VAL A 14 6.67 6.33 -1.71
CA VAL A 14 6.74 7.24 -2.86
C VAL A 14 5.63 6.96 -3.87
N ALA A 15 5.32 7.95 -4.71
CA ALA A 15 4.44 7.78 -5.85
C ALA A 15 5.26 7.41 -7.09
N SER A 16 4.97 6.25 -7.68
CA SER A 16 5.66 5.76 -8.90
C SER A 16 4.71 4.88 -9.70
N GLU A 17 4.85 4.92 -11.03
CA GLU A 17 4.07 4.09 -11.96
C GLU A 17 4.52 2.62 -11.95
N HIS A 18 5.71 2.35 -11.41
CA HIS A 18 6.28 1.01 -11.36
C HIS A 18 5.47 0.15 -10.40
N ARG A 19 5.28 -1.12 -10.77
CA ARG A 19 4.65 -2.11 -9.90
C ARG A 19 5.73 -2.86 -9.12
N GLY A 20 5.49 -3.07 -7.83
CA GLY A 20 6.35 -3.91 -7.00
C GLY A 20 6.20 -5.39 -7.34
N THR A 21 7.22 -6.18 -6.99
CA THR A 21 7.19 -7.66 -7.08
C THR A 21 6.30 -8.27 -6.00
N PHE A 22 6.15 -7.56 -4.87
CA PHE A 22 5.34 -7.96 -3.73
C PHE A 22 4.52 -6.78 -3.20
N THR A 23 3.42 -7.08 -2.52
CA THR A 23 2.68 -6.10 -1.73
C THR A 23 3.10 -6.25 -0.27
N GLY A 24 3.64 -5.16 0.30
CA GLY A 24 3.92 -5.07 1.73
C GLY A 24 2.71 -4.55 2.49
N ASN A 25 2.40 -5.13 3.64
CA ASN A 25 1.32 -4.69 4.51
C ASN A 25 1.88 -4.17 5.85
N ARG A 26 1.73 -2.86 6.05
CA ARG A 26 2.00 -2.14 7.31
C ARG A 26 0.71 -1.73 8.04
N GLY A 27 -0.41 -2.36 7.68
CA GLY A 27 -1.76 -2.02 8.06
C GLY A 27 -2.38 -0.90 7.21
N ILE A 28 -3.56 -0.43 7.65
CA ILE A 28 -4.29 0.66 6.98
C ILE A 28 -3.71 1.99 7.45
N ILE A 29 -3.15 2.78 6.53
CA ILE A 29 -2.41 4.03 6.83
C ILE A 29 -2.77 5.18 5.88
N HIS A 30 -3.95 5.11 5.25
CA HIS A 30 -4.41 6.11 4.29
C HIS A 30 -5.84 6.55 4.57
N ASP A 31 -6.19 7.73 4.07
CA ASP A 31 -7.56 8.21 4.01
C ASP A 31 -8.23 7.66 2.73
N PRO A 32 -9.33 6.89 2.81
CA PRO A 32 -9.96 6.29 1.65
C PRO A 32 -10.73 7.28 0.76
N ALA A 33 -11.07 8.47 1.23
CA ALA A 33 -11.75 9.50 0.45
C ALA A 33 -10.76 10.27 -0.43
N THR A 34 -9.57 10.57 0.10
CA THR A 34 -8.54 11.37 -0.60
C THR A 34 -7.43 10.51 -1.22
N ARG A 35 -7.31 9.24 -0.80
CA ARG A 35 -6.19 8.34 -1.14
C ARG A 35 -4.82 8.92 -0.79
N THR A 36 -4.76 9.69 0.30
CA THR A 36 -3.50 10.24 0.84
C THR A 36 -3.06 9.47 2.08
N LEU A 37 -1.75 9.43 2.32
CA LEU A 37 -1.21 8.83 3.54
C LEU A 37 -1.58 9.67 4.77
N LEU A 38 -1.89 8.98 5.86
CA LEU A 38 -2.01 9.58 7.18
C LEU A 38 -0.60 9.83 7.76
N ASN A 39 -0.52 10.59 8.86
CA ASN A 39 0.73 10.75 9.63
C ASN A 39 1.23 9.43 10.25
N LYS A 40 0.40 8.38 10.22
CA LYS A 40 0.71 7.05 10.74
C LYS A 40 1.54 6.26 9.72
N ARG A 41 2.68 5.70 10.15
CA ARG A 41 3.57 4.91 9.27
C ARG A 41 3.31 3.40 9.30
N TRP A 42 2.70 2.89 10.37
CA TRP A 42 2.26 1.50 10.50
C TRP A 42 1.13 1.37 11.52
N SER A 43 0.23 0.41 11.34
CA SER A 43 -0.85 0.06 12.28
C SER A 43 -0.57 -1.21 13.09
N SER A 44 0.47 -1.96 12.74
CA SER A 44 0.90 -3.18 13.43
C SER A 44 2.44 -3.23 13.41
N PRO A 45 3.09 -3.83 14.42
CA PRO A 45 4.53 -4.09 14.39
C PRO A 45 4.92 -5.15 13.35
N ALA A 46 3.97 -5.97 12.90
CA ALA A 46 4.24 -7.01 11.91
C ALA A 46 4.49 -6.40 10.52
N TRP A 47 5.45 -6.98 9.82
CA TRP A 47 5.65 -6.77 8.40
C TRP A 47 5.23 -8.01 7.63
N LEU A 48 4.16 -7.89 6.85
CA LEU A 48 3.69 -8.99 6.01
C LEU A 48 4.01 -8.69 4.55
N THR A 49 4.37 -9.73 3.80
CA THR A 49 4.53 -9.69 2.35
C THR A 49 3.50 -10.62 1.71
N CYS A 50 2.93 -10.18 0.59
CA CYS A 50 1.97 -10.96 -0.19
C CYS A 50 2.33 -10.90 -1.67
N VAL A 51 1.95 -11.93 -2.40
CA VAL A 51 2.01 -11.92 -3.87
C VAL A 51 1.06 -10.87 -4.42
N CYS A 52 1.45 -10.19 -5.50
CA CYS A 52 0.60 -9.18 -6.13
C CYS A 52 -0.48 -9.77 -7.06
N GLU A 53 -0.43 -11.08 -7.35
CA GLU A 53 -1.44 -11.78 -8.13
C GLU A 53 -1.92 -13.01 -7.37
N PHE A 54 -3.21 -13.04 -7.04
CA PHE A 54 -3.79 -14.15 -6.30
C PHE A 54 -5.20 -14.45 -6.81
N ARG A 55 -5.35 -15.61 -7.47
CA ARG A 55 -6.64 -16.14 -7.94
C ARG A 55 -7.48 -15.12 -8.75
N GLY A 56 -6.82 -14.32 -9.60
CA GLY A 56 -7.49 -13.28 -10.41
C GLY A 56 -8.17 -12.15 -9.63
N ARG A 57 -7.95 -12.05 -8.30
CA ARG A 57 -8.60 -11.03 -7.48
C ARG A 57 -8.06 -9.64 -7.82
N ARG A 58 -8.99 -8.70 -8.03
CA ARG A 58 -8.69 -7.28 -8.21
C ARG A 58 -9.46 -6.46 -7.19
N ARG A 59 -8.84 -5.37 -6.73
CA ARG A 59 -9.42 -4.44 -5.76
C ARG A 59 -9.12 -3.02 -6.21
N GLU A 60 -9.98 -2.10 -5.81
CA GLU A 60 -9.67 -0.69 -5.86
C GLU A 60 -8.59 -0.37 -4.83
N VAL A 61 -7.49 0.22 -5.30
CA VAL A 61 -6.36 0.62 -4.48
C VAL A 61 -6.79 1.70 -3.50
N MET A 62 -6.34 1.60 -2.25
CA MET A 62 -6.66 2.56 -1.19
C MET A 62 -8.18 2.76 -0.94
N ARG A 63 -9.02 1.74 -1.16
CA ARG A 63 -10.42 1.79 -0.75
C ARG A 63 -10.59 1.76 0.78
N ARG A 64 -11.83 1.96 1.25
CA ARG A 64 -12.17 1.81 2.67
C ARG A 64 -11.88 0.39 3.16
N GLN A 65 -11.28 0.28 4.34
CA GLN A 65 -10.88 -1.00 4.96
C GLN A 65 -9.95 -1.86 4.07
N SER A 66 -9.06 -1.23 3.31
CA SER A 66 -8.00 -1.91 2.56
C SER A 66 -6.63 -1.34 2.89
N TRP A 67 -5.58 -1.96 2.33
CA TRP A 67 -4.22 -1.44 2.41
C TRP A 67 -3.98 -0.41 1.31
N THR A 68 -2.77 0.16 1.31
CA THR A 68 -2.28 1.09 0.29
C THR A 68 -1.96 0.42 -1.04
N GLU A 69 -1.70 -0.89 -1.00
CA GLU A 69 -1.36 -1.85 -2.07
C GLU A 69 -0.11 -1.55 -2.93
#